data_AF-A0A7Y4KP11-F1
#
_entry.id   AF-A0A7Y4KP11-F1
#
_cell.length_a   1.000
_cell.length_b   1.000
_cell.length_c   1.000
_cell.angle_alpha   90.00
_cell.angle_beta   90.00
_cell.angle_gamma   90.00
#
_symmetry.space_group_name_H-M   'P 1'
#
loop_
_entity.id
_entity.type
_entity.pdbx_description
1 polymer ?
#
loop_
_entity_poly.entity_id
_entity_poly.type
_entity_poly.pdbx_seq_one_letter_code
_entity_poly.pdbx_strand_id
1 'polypeptide(L)'
;MPRPMKKPRTLVPAALAMTLVCSACGAPDAPESPREELTNTARRDVTFEEFLSTVQQDSNGQYVYDGDLPARDMADLRRAWEQLYPKDGALTVDLLNAALDNTWKGGEQLNLSYCVSNDFGANKQAVVNAMNSAGAAWGAQLLVNFVYVPAQDANCTNQNTNVFFNVSPIVNAPYTARAFMPGYSRPDRTVFITSSAFSSSWPLAGMLMHELGHTLGLRHEFLRSGMCYASNEPQNWRGVTPYDSGSIMNYPYPECGGTGGNSLTQSDVEGVSQLYGSRVLARPVTATGCGQIPAGKGLGVGEMIYSCDRWHFLSFREFGVLELTKVTPTPSGYTYQVTWSTAASTGGQAGYGLYFQTDGNLVIYTGLMRPLWHTYTGGQPGSTLAVQNDGNVVIYSPQGQPLWNTGTGGQ
;
A
#
# COMPACT_ATOMS: atom_id res chain seq x y z
N MET A 1 -17.43 68.12 -4.58
CA MET A 1 -18.81 68.48 -4.17
C MET A 1 -19.76 68.07 -5.29
N PRO A 2 -21.06 67.77 -5.06
CA PRO A 2 -21.77 67.09 -3.95
C PRO A 2 -22.52 65.83 -4.50
N ARG A 3 -23.08 64.87 -3.73
CA ARG A 3 -24.32 64.89 -2.95
C ARG A 3 -24.60 63.48 -2.33
N PRO A 4 -25.55 63.35 -1.38
CA PRO A 4 -25.45 62.43 -0.25
C PRO A 4 -26.59 61.38 -0.10
N MET A 5 -26.36 60.44 0.83
CA MET A 5 -27.29 59.75 1.76
C MET A 5 -28.60 59.10 1.26
N LYS A 6 -28.78 57.80 1.60
CA LYS A 6 -29.64 57.34 2.73
C LYS A 6 -29.35 55.86 3.10
N LYS A 7 -29.28 55.59 4.41
CA LYS A 7 -29.18 54.30 5.15
C LYS A 7 -30.62 53.83 5.58
N PRO A 8 -30.83 52.80 6.44
CA PRO A 8 -30.56 51.34 6.34
C PRO A 8 -31.71 50.44 6.93
N ARG A 9 -31.46 49.12 7.07
CA ARG A 9 -32.07 48.08 7.97
C ARG A 9 -33.50 47.59 7.64
N THR A 10 -33.91 46.32 7.82
CA THR A 10 -33.81 45.43 9.01
C THR A 10 -34.15 43.95 8.66
N LEU A 11 -33.84 43.02 9.58
CA LEU A 11 -33.96 41.54 9.58
C LEU A 11 -35.35 40.98 10.01
N VAL A 12 -35.71 39.78 9.46
CA VAL A 12 -36.31 38.52 10.06
C VAL A 12 -37.77 38.61 10.62
N PRO A 13 -38.72 37.65 10.37
CA PRO A 13 -38.64 36.23 10.79
C PRO A 13 -39.35 35.14 9.94
N ALA A 14 -39.17 33.90 10.42
CA ALA A 14 -39.58 32.59 9.93
C ALA A 14 -41.09 32.31 9.89
N ALA A 15 -41.50 31.31 9.09
CA ALA A 15 -42.69 30.49 9.35
C ALA A 15 -42.52 29.05 8.84
N LEU A 16 -42.72 28.14 9.78
CA LEU A 16 -42.79 26.69 9.67
C LEU A 16 -44.19 26.33 9.13
N ALA A 17 -44.29 25.44 8.13
CA ALA A 17 -45.56 24.80 7.76
C ALA A 17 -45.36 23.29 7.68
N MET A 18 -45.95 22.62 8.67
CA MET A 18 -46.06 21.18 8.81
C MET A 18 -47.35 20.75 8.08
N THR A 19 -47.26 19.85 7.11
CA THR A 19 -48.43 19.14 6.58
C THR A 19 -48.11 17.67 6.47
N LEU A 20 -48.71 16.89 7.39
CA LEU A 20 -48.93 15.46 7.25
C LEU A 20 -50.02 15.23 6.20
N VAL A 21 -49.74 14.38 5.20
CA VAL A 21 -50.76 13.61 4.48
C VAL A 21 -50.25 12.18 4.38
N CYS A 22 -50.91 11.25 5.06
CA CYS A 22 -50.76 9.81 4.83
C CYS A 22 -51.86 9.34 3.87
N SER A 23 -51.46 8.70 2.76
CA SER A 23 -52.16 7.53 2.19
C SER A 23 -51.48 7.02 0.91
N ALA A 24 -50.79 5.88 1.06
CA ALA A 24 -50.77 4.67 0.23
C ALA A 24 -50.56 4.71 -1.32
N CYS A 25 -49.62 3.84 -1.72
CA CYS A 25 -49.53 3.00 -2.93
C CYS A 25 -49.06 3.60 -4.27
N GLY A 26 -47.99 2.97 -4.81
CA GLY A 26 -47.66 2.95 -6.23
C GLY A 26 -46.36 3.67 -6.58
N ALA A 27 -45.26 2.93 -6.62
CA ALA A 27 -44.08 3.36 -7.37
C ALA A 27 -44.38 3.30 -8.88
N PRO A 28 -43.94 4.31 -9.65
CA PRO A 28 -43.36 4.06 -10.95
C PRO A 28 -41.92 4.57 -10.98
N ASP A 29 -41.05 3.70 -11.47
CA ASP A 29 -39.68 3.88 -11.94
C ASP A 29 -39.14 5.31 -11.92
N ALA A 30 -38.21 5.58 -11.00
CA ALA A 30 -37.29 6.69 -11.16
C ALA A 30 -36.35 6.34 -12.35
N PRO A 31 -36.20 7.23 -13.33
CA PRO A 31 -35.30 7.00 -14.45
C PRO A 31 -33.87 6.81 -13.94
N GLU A 32 -33.19 5.78 -14.44
CA GLU A 32 -31.74 5.60 -14.32
C GLU A 32 -31.06 6.96 -14.55
N SER A 33 -30.32 7.46 -13.57
CA SER A 33 -29.38 8.53 -13.85
C SER A 33 -28.43 8.02 -14.93
N PRO A 34 -28.14 8.78 -15.99
CA PRO A 34 -27.24 8.32 -17.04
C PRO A 34 -25.95 7.84 -16.40
N ARG A 35 -25.60 6.56 -16.62
CA ARG A 35 -24.25 6.09 -16.36
C ARG A 35 -23.34 7.02 -17.15
N GLU A 36 -22.53 7.81 -16.45
CA GLU A 36 -21.36 8.38 -17.08
C GLU A 36 -20.55 7.19 -17.58
N GLU A 37 -20.59 7.03 -18.89
CA GLU A 37 -19.66 6.21 -19.65
C GLU A 37 -18.28 6.78 -19.32
N LEU A 38 -17.61 6.20 -18.32
CA LEU A 38 -16.22 6.49 -17.99
C LEU A 38 -15.38 5.92 -19.13
N THR A 39 -15.38 6.65 -20.23
CA THR A 39 -14.45 6.48 -21.33
C THR A 39 -13.06 6.84 -20.82
N ASN A 40 -12.21 5.82 -20.87
CA ASN A 40 -10.78 5.92 -21.14
C ASN A 40 -9.88 6.49 -20.03
N THR A 41 -9.41 5.60 -19.16
CA THR A 41 -7.97 5.51 -18.89
C THR A 41 -7.60 4.03 -18.90
N ALA A 42 -7.23 3.52 -20.08
CA ALA A 42 -6.26 2.42 -20.18
C ALA A 42 -4.98 2.83 -19.43
N ARG A 43 -3.95 1.98 -19.47
CA ARG A 43 -2.56 2.46 -19.61
C ARG A 43 -2.54 3.88 -20.19
N ARG A 44 -2.40 4.89 -19.34
CA ARG A 44 -2.08 6.21 -19.79
C ARG A 44 -0.72 6.43 -19.16
N ASP A 45 0.30 6.49 -20.01
CA ASP A 45 1.22 7.62 -19.86
C ASP A 45 0.27 8.82 -19.74
N VAL A 46 -0.14 9.22 -18.52
CA VAL A 46 -0.92 10.45 -18.29
C VAL A 46 -0.08 11.47 -19.03
N THR A 47 -0.47 12.03 -20.17
CA THR A 47 0.52 12.86 -20.86
C THR A 47 0.76 14.07 -19.97
N PHE A 48 1.94 14.68 -20.07
CA PHE A 48 2.21 15.85 -19.26
C PHE A 48 1.15 16.96 -19.48
N GLU A 49 0.62 17.07 -20.70
CA GLU A 49 -0.49 17.96 -21.05
C GLU A 49 -1.79 17.65 -20.28
N GLU A 50 -2.02 16.38 -19.97
CA GLU A 50 -3.19 15.92 -19.24
C GLU A 50 -3.03 16.16 -17.73
N PHE A 51 -1.84 15.88 -17.19
CA PHE A 51 -1.47 16.28 -15.83
C PHE A 51 -1.59 17.80 -15.66
N LEU A 52 -1.05 18.58 -16.60
CA LEU A 52 -1.10 20.05 -16.61
C LEU A 52 -2.51 20.61 -16.58
N SER A 53 -3.50 19.91 -17.15
CA SER A 53 -4.92 20.32 -17.11
C SER A 53 -5.54 20.28 -15.70
N THR A 54 -4.93 19.53 -14.78
CA THR A 54 -5.37 19.41 -13.37
C THR A 54 -4.68 20.42 -12.45
N VAL A 55 -3.71 21.16 -12.97
CA VAL A 55 -2.86 22.07 -12.20
C VAL A 55 -3.49 23.46 -12.17
N GLN A 56 -3.57 24.02 -10.97
CA GLN A 56 -4.06 25.38 -10.74
C GLN A 56 -2.88 26.35 -10.65
N GLN A 57 -3.09 27.61 -11.02
CA GLN A 57 -2.13 28.67 -10.71
C GLN A 57 -2.65 29.52 -9.57
N ASP A 58 -1.81 29.73 -8.56
CA ASP A 58 -2.13 30.63 -7.47
C ASP A 58 -2.01 32.10 -7.88
N SER A 59 -2.38 33.01 -6.97
CA SER A 59 -2.34 34.46 -7.23
C SER A 59 -0.94 35.04 -7.47
N ASN A 60 0.12 34.25 -7.24
CA ASN A 60 1.51 34.62 -7.50
C ASN A 60 2.04 34.01 -8.81
N GLY A 61 1.21 33.26 -9.55
CA GLY A 61 1.56 32.61 -10.80
C GLY A 61 2.28 31.26 -10.62
N GLN A 62 2.26 30.68 -9.41
CA GLN A 62 2.90 29.40 -9.13
C GLN A 62 1.96 28.24 -9.46
N TYR A 63 2.47 27.19 -10.11
CA TYR A 63 1.70 26.00 -10.47
C TYR A 63 1.48 25.12 -9.23
N VAL A 64 0.26 24.65 -9.02
CA VAL A 64 -0.16 23.84 -7.86
C VAL A 64 -0.90 22.60 -8.35
N TYR A 65 -0.38 21.41 -8.03
CA TYR A 65 -0.93 20.11 -8.43
C TYR A 65 -1.31 19.27 -7.19
N ASP A 66 -2.17 18.26 -7.39
CA ASP A 66 -2.74 17.41 -6.32
C ASP A 66 -3.41 18.18 -5.16
N GLY A 67 -3.81 19.43 -5.43
CA GLY A 67 -4.54 20.29 -4.48
C GLY A 67 -3.67 21.16 -3.59
N ASP A 68 -2.39 20.84 -3.37
CA ASP A 68 -1.53 21.60 -2.46
C ASP A 68 -0.01 21.52 -2.73
N LEU A 69 0.45 20.86 -3.80
CA LEU A 69 1.88 20.74 -4.12
C LEU A 69 2.35 21.77 -5.14
N PRO A 70 3.32 22.64 -4.81
CA PRO A 70 3.79 23.67 -5.71
C PRO A 70 4.87 23.16 -6.69
N ALA A 71 4.80 23.57 -7.94
CA ALA A 71 5.85 23.46 -8.94
C ALA A 71 6.34 24.87 -9.32
N ARG A 72 7.66 25.08 -9.30
CA ARG A 72 8.27 26.41 -9.54
C ARG A 72 8.17 26.85 -10.99
N ASP A 73 8.16 25.90 -11.92
CA ASP A 73 8.07 26.11 -13.37
C ASP A 73 7.57 24.83 -14.07
N MET A 74 7.43 24.88 -15.41
CA MET A 74 7.01 23.71 -16.20
C MET A 74 7.95 22.53 -16.18
N ALA A 75 9.25 22.75 -16.00
CA ALA A 75 10.18 21.65 -15.90
C ALA A 75 10.02 20.93 -14.55
N ASP A 76 9.74 21.67 -13.47
CA ASP A 76 9.44 21.12 -12.14
C ASP A 76 8.15 20.31 -12.14
N LEU A 77 7.12 20.81 -12.82
CA LEU A 77 5.86 20.10 -12.97
C LEU A 77 6.03 18.82 -13.81
N ARG A 78 6.84 18.85 -14.89
CA ARG A 78 7.11 17.66 -15.72
C ARG A 78 7.82 16.56 -14.93
N ARG A 79 8.74 16.94 -14.05
CA ARG A 79 9.41 15.99 -13.15
C ARG A 79 8.46 15.38 -12.12
N ALA A 80 7.57 16.19 -11.53
CA ALA A 80 6.55 15.69 -10.61
C ALA A 80 5.63 14.67 -11.28
N TRP A 81 5.24 14.93 -12.52
CA TRP A 81 4.49 13.99 -13.34
C TRP A 81 5.22 12.65 -13.54
N GLU A 82 6.48 12.67 -13.97
CA GLU A 82 7.30 11.46 -14.19
C GLU A 82 7.50 10.64 -12.90
N GLN A 83 7.45 11.31 -11.74
CA GLN A 83 7.58 10.69 -10.41
C GLN A 83 6.28 10.08 -9.89
N LEU A 84 5.13 10.71 -10.19
CA LEU A 84 3.81 10.21 -9.81
C LEU A 84 3.37 9.03 -10.69
N TYR A 85 3.89 8.95 -11.92
CA TYR A 85 3.57 7.91 -12.90
C TYR A 85 4.85 7.20 -13.42
N PRO A 86 5.63 6.52 -12.55
CA PRO A 86 6.86 5.86 -12.95
C PRO A 86 6.58 4.55 -13.71
N LYS A 87 7.44 4.23 -14.68
CA LYS A 87 7.20 3.12 -15.62
C LYS A 87 7.37 1.71 -15.03
N ASP A 88 8.10 1.51 -13.93
CA ASP A 88 8.48 0.17 -13.48
C ASP A 88 8.57 0.03 -11.93
N GLY A 89 7.73 -0.83 -11.34
CA GLY A 89 7.77 -1.31 -9.94
C GLY A 89 6.98 -2.64 -9.80
N ALA A 90 7.38 -3.56 -8.90
CA ALA A 90 6.94 -4.99 -8.78
C ALA A 90 6.59 -5.40 -7.31
N LEU A 91 5.86 -6.56 -6.98
CA LEU A 91 4.70 -7.15 -6.12
C LEU A 91 3.33 -7.15 -6.76
N THR A 92 2.89 -8.29 -7.21
CA THR A 92 1.92 -8.35 -8.28
C THR A 92 0.51 -7.96 -7.81
N VAL A 93 0.05 -6.75 -8.11
CA VAL A 93 -1.36 -6.34 -7.89
C VAL A 93 -2.09 -6.49 -9.22
N ASP A 94 -3.27 -7.12 -9.19
CA ASP A 94 -4.14 -7.21 -10.35
C ASP A 94 -4.56 -5.81 -10.79
N LEU A 95 -4.63 -5.59 -12.10
CA LEU A 95 -5.08 -4.32 -12.65
C LEU A 95 -6.46 -4.46 -13.29
N LEU A 96 -7.45 -3.74 -12.77
CA LEU A 96 -8.71 -3.50 -13.45
C LEU A 96 -8.42 -2.72 -14.75
N ASN A 97 -8.89 -3.26 -15.87
CA ASN A 97 -8.72 -2.69 -17.22
C ASN A 97 -7.26 -2.33 -17.56
N ALA A 98 -6.29 -3.04 -16.99
CA ALA A 98 -4.85 -2.82 -17.17
C ALA A 98 -4.34 -1.43 -16.76
N ALA A 99 -5.04 -0.73 -15.86
CA ALA A 99 -4.70 0.64 -15.47
C ALA A 99 -4.81 0.93 -13.96
N LEU A 100 -5.78 0.30 -13.27
CA LEU A 100 -6.07 0.61 -11.86
C LEU A 100 -5.80 -0.59 -10.99
N ASP A 101 -5.08 -0.40 -9.88
CA ASP A 101 -4.95 -1.42 -8.84
C ASP A 101 -6.34 -1.93 -8.43
N ASN A 102 -6.57 -3.21 -8.69
CA ASN A 102 -7.79 -3.92 -8.33
C ASN A 102 -7.79 -4.15 -6.82
N THR A 103 -8.11 -3.10 -6.09
CA THR A 103 -7.99 -2.97 -4.64
C THR A 103 -9.26 -2.36 -4.08
N TRP A 104 -9.57 -2.68 -2.82
CA TRP A 104 -10.67 -2.04 -2.09
C TRP A 104 -10.44 -0.55 -1.91
N LYS A 105 -11.51 0.24 -1.94
CA LYS A 105 -11.45 1.70 -1.77
C LYS A 105 -12.33 2.14 -0.60
N GLY A 106 -12.20 3.39 -0.17
CA GLY A 106 -13.11 3.98 0.82
C GLY A 106 -13.16 3.31 2.20
N GLY A 107 -12.19 2.45 2.54
CA GLY A 107 -12.14 1.76 3.84
C GLY A 107 -12.84 0.40 3.88
N GLU A 108 -13.35 -0.10 2.75
CA GLU A 108 -14.03 -1.42 2.67
C GLU A 108 -13.15 -2.57 3.19
N GLN A 109 -11.83 -2.50 2.98
CA GLN A 109 -10.88 -3.50 3.45
C GLN A 109 -10.86 -3.68 4.98
N LEU A 110 -11.38 -2.71 5.74
CA LEU A 110 -11.45 -2.74 7.20
C LEU A 110 -12.65 -3.56 7.71
N ASN A 111 -13.50 -4.08 6.83
CA ASN A 111 -14.63 -4.93 7.18
C ASN A 111 -14.99 -5.93 6.07
N LEU A 112 -14.04 -6.77 5.69
CA LEU A 112 -14.25 -7.88 4.75
C LEU A 112 -14.98 -9.02 5.46
N SER A 113 -16.29 -8.83 5.67
CA SER A 113 -17.14 -9.80 6.37
C SER A 113 -17.41 -11.04 5.52
N TYR A 114 -17.39 -12.21 6.14
CA TYR A 114 -17.60 -13.48 5.46
C TYR A 114 -18.37 -14.50 6.30
N CYS A 115 -19.02 -15.43 5.61
CA CYS A 115 -19.62 -16.62 6.21
C CYS A 115 -18.93 -17.89 5.70
N VAL A 116 -19.16 -19.02 6.37
CA VAL A 116 -18.67 -20.34 5.94
C VAL A 116 -19.85 -21.30 5.78
N SER A 117 -20.04 -21.83 4.57
CA SER A 117 -21.18 -22.70 4.26
C SER A 117 -21.23 -23.95 5.14
N ASN A 118 -22.44 -24.32 5.55
CA ASN A 118 -22.70 -25.59 6.22
C ASN A 118 -22.46 -26.81 5.31
N ASP A 119 -22.37 -26.61 4.00
CA ASP A 119 -22.15 -27.69 3.01
C ASP A 119 -20.76 -28.35 3.15
N PHE A 120 -19.83 -27.73 3.88
CA PHE A 120 -18.56 -28.36 4.24
C PHE A 120 -18.73 -29.57 5.19
N GLY A 121 -19.88 -29.73 5.83
CA GLY A 121 -20.16 -30.84 6.73
C GLY A 121 -19.13 -30.93 7.85
N ALA A 122 -18.55 -32.12 8.04
CA ALA A 122 -17.54 -32.38 9.08
C ALA A 122 -16.28 -31.49 8.96
N ASN A 123 -15.97 -30.99 7.75
CA ASN A 123 -14.80 -30.15 7.51
C ASN A 123 -15.03 -28.67 7.84
N LYS A 124 -16.27 -28.25 8.15
CA LYS A 124 -16.61 -26.84 8.36
C LYS A 124 -15.71 -26.17 9.41
N GLN A 125 -15.51 -26.83 10.56
CA GLN A 125 -14.71 -26.24 11.63
C GLN A 125 -13.24 -26.04 11.24
N ALA A 126 -12.69 -26.94 10.42
CA ALA A 126 -11.33 -26.81 9.91
C ALA A 126 -11.20 -25.58 9.01
N VAL A 127 -12.19 -25.33 8.15
CA VAL A 127 -12.27 -24.13 7.28
C VAL A 127 -12.38 -22.86 8.11
N VAL A 128 -13.27 -22.83 9.12
CA VAL A 128 -13.42 -21.67 10.01
C VAL A 128 -12.10 -21.34 10.72
N ASN A 129 -11.42 -22.34 11.28
CA ASN A 129 -10.14 -22.15 11.96
C ASN A 129 -9.06 -21.64 11.00
N ALA A 130 -8.99 -22.20 9.80
CA ALA A 130 -7.99 -21.80 8.80
C ALA A 130 -8.24 -20.38 8.26
N MET A 131 -9.50 -20.01 7.97
CA MET A 131 -9.87 -18.64 7.58
C MET A 131 -9.58 -17.61 8.67
N ASN A 132 -9.87 -17.94 9.93
CA ASN A 132 -9.56 -17.05 11.05
C ASN A 132 -8.05 -16.84 11.20
N SER A 133 -7.25 -17.91 11.11
CA SER A 133 -5.78 -17.80 11.16
C SER A 133 -5.21 -16.99 9.98
N ALA A 134 -5.71 -17.25 8.77
CA ALA A 134 -5.31 -16.54 7.56
C ALA A 134 -5.67 -15.04 7.63
N GLY A 135 -6.91 -14.73 7.99
CA GLY A 135 -7.39 -13.36 8.13
C GLY A 135 -6.68 -12.60 9.25
N ALA A 136 -6.40 -13.26 10.37
CA ALA A 136 -5.62 -12.69 11.47
C ALA A 136 -4.17 -12.39 11.05
N ALA A 137 -3.54 -13.25 10.24
CA ALA A 137 -2.18 -12.99 9.74
C ALA A 137 -2.11 -11.70 8.92
N TRP A 138 -3.05 -11.52 7.98
CA TRP A 138 -3.16 -10.27 7.21
C TRP A 138 -3.50 -9.08 8.11
N GLY A 139 -4.53 -9.20 8.96
CA GLY A 139 -4.99 -8.12 9.82
C GLY A 139 -4.05 -7.73 10.97
N ALA A 140 -3.08 -8.59 11.34
CA ALA A 140 -2.17 -8.35 12.46
C ALA A 140 -1.31 -7.10 12.24
N GLN A 141 -0.82 -6.90 11.02
CA GLN A 141 0.09 -5.80 10.69
C GLN A 141 -0.50 -4.81 9.70
N LEU A 142 -1.66 -5.08 9.10
CA LEU A 142 -2.18 -4.30 7.98
C LEU A 142 -3.54 -3.70 8.33
N LEU A 143 -3.87 -2.58 7.67
CA LEU A 143 -5.19 -1.96 7.76
C LEU A 143 -6.21 -2.71 6.90
N VAL A 144 -6.32 -4.01 7.16
CA VAL A 144 -7.32 -4.93 6.61
C VAL A 144 -7.95 -5.69 7.76
N ASN A 145 -9.17 -6.20 7.57
CA ASN A 145 -9.86 -6.96 8.60
C ASN A 145 -10.86 -7.93 7.97
N PHE A 146 -10.66 -9.23 8.23
CA PHE A 146 -11.56 -10.29 7.82
C PHE A 146 -12.47 -10.67 8.99
N VAL A 147 -13.78 -10.55 8.81
CA VAL A 147 -14.75 -10.69 9.91
C VAL A 147 -15.65 -11.88 9.67
N TYR A 148 -15.49 -12.94 10.46
CA TYR A 148 -16.38 -14.10 10.38
C TYR A 148 -17.76 -13.80 10.99
N VAL A 149 -18.84 -14.05 10.25
CA VAL A 149 -20.22 -13.80 10.65
C VAL A 149 -21.00 -15.13 10.70
N PRO A 150 -20.87 -15.93 11.78
CA PRO A 150 -21.47 -17.26 11.87
C PRO A 150 -23.00 -17.25 11.77
N ALA A 151 -23.66 -16.15 12.15
CA ALA A 151 -25.10 -15.97 12.01
C ALA A 151 -25.59 -16.08 10.55
N GLN A 152 -24.68 -15.94 9.57
CA GLN A 152 -24.98 -15.99 8.14
C GLN A 152 -24.66 -17.36 7.51
N ASP A 153 -24.10 -18.30 8.26
CA ASP A 153 -23.64 -19.60 7.73
C ASP A 153 -24.77 -20.46 7.14
N ALA A 154 -25.97 -20.39 7.74
CA ALA A 154 -27.15 -21.13 7.27
C ALA A 154 -27.60 -20.68 5.87
N ASN A 155 -27.26 -19.46 5.46
CA ASN A 155 -27.52 -18.93 4.12
C ASN A 155 -26.22 -18.38 3.50
N CYS A 156 -25.13 -19.15 3.60
CA CYS A 156 -23.83 -18.70 3.12
C CYS A 156 -23.67 -18.91 1.62
N THR A 157 -24.35 -18.05 0.85
CA THR A 157 -24.41 -18.11 -0.60
C THR A 157 -23.88 -16.82 -1.22
N ASN A 158 -23.68 -16.83 -2.54
CA ASN A 158 -23.27 -15.65 -3.28
C ASN A 158 -24.38 -14.59 -3.42
N GLN A 159 -25.61 -14.92 -3.02
CA GLN A 159 -26.74 -13.99 -2.96
C GLN A 159 -26.87 -13.29 -1.60
N ASN A 160 -26.14 -13.75 -0.58
CA ASN A 160 -26.23 -13.17 0.76
C ASN A 160 -25.47 -11.84 0.84
N THR A 161 -26.21 -10.74 0.91
CA THR A 161 -25.68 -9.37 1.00
C THR A 161 -25.35 -8.90 2.41
N ASN A 162 -25.67 -9.69 3.45
CA ASN A 162 -25.30 -9.39 4.85
C ASN A 162 -23.82 -9.68 5.15
N VAL A 163 -23.13 -10.35 4.22
CA VAL A 163 -21.69 -10.54 4.24
C VAL A 163 -21.10 -10.06 2.92
N PHE A 164 -19.83 -9.69 2.98
CA PHE A 164 -19.09 -9.21 1.83
C PHE A 164 -18.82 -10.32 0.81
N PHE A 165 -18.45 -11.52 1.29
CA PHE A 165 -18.25 -12.72 0.48
C PHE A 165 -18.61 -14.00 1.25
N ASN A 166 -18.69 -15.13 0.54
CA ASN A 166 -18.94 -16.44 1.13
C ASN A 166 -17.77 -17.41 0.88
N VAL A 167 -17.59 -18.36 1.79
CA VAL A 167 -16.68 -19.50 1.63
C VAL A 167 -17.51 -20.75 1.44
N SER A 168 -17.32 -21.46 0.32
CA SER A 168 -18.18 -22.57 -0.09
C SER A 168 -17.38 -23.75 -0.64
N PRO A 169 -17.83 -25.00 -0.40
CA PRO A 169 -17.21 -26.15 -1.06
C PRO A 169 -17.55 -26.16 -2.55
N ILE A 170 -16.69 -26.78 -3.35
CA ILE A 170 -17.00 -27.13 -4.73
C ILE A 170 -16.49 -28.53 -5.07
N VAL A 171 -17.23 -29.24 -5.93
CA VAL A 171 -16.89 -30.58 -6.41
C VAL A 171 -16.45 -30.51 -7.87
N ASN A 172 -15.59 -31.45 -8.28
CA ASN A 172 -15.13 -31.61 -9.67
C ASN A 172 -14.45 -30.36 -10.28
N ALA A 173 -13.81 -29.53 -9.46
CA ALA A 173 -13.04 -28.39 -9.92
C ALA A 173 -11.56 -28.76 -10.17
N PRO A 174 -10.89 -28.14 -11.16
CA PRO A 174 -9.49 -28.42 -11.49
C PRO A 174 -8.48 -27.70 -10.57
N TYR A 175 -8.92 -27.18 -9.43
CA TYR A 175 -8.11 -26.41 -8.47
C TYR A 175 -8.36 -26.88 -7.03
N THR A 176 -7.43 -26.60 -6.12
CA THR A 176 -7.55 -26.95 -4.70
C THR A 176 -8.35 -25.90 -3.93
N ALA A 177 -8.07 -24.63 -4.18
CA ALA A 177 -8.86 -23.50 -3.75
C ALA A 177 -8.83 -22.41 -4.85
N ARG A 178 -9.75 -21.46 -4.77
CA ARG A 178 -9.67 -20.20 -5.53
C ARG A 178 -10.43 -19.09 -4.81
N ALA A 179 -10.02 -17.86 -5.07
CA ALA A 179 -10.67 -16.66 -4.61
C ALA A 179 -11.21 -15.81 -5.76
N PHE A 180 -11.66 -14.61 -5.40
CA PHE A 180 -12.11 -13.54 -6.28
C PHE A 180 -11.18 -12.34 -6.11
N MET A 181 -11.22 -11.40 -7.05
CA MET A 181 -10.49 -10.13 -6.97
C MET A 181 -11.43 -8.99 -6.51
N PRO A 182 -10.91 -7.88 -5.95
CA PRO A 182 -11.74 -6.83 -5.36
C PRO A 182 -12.86 -6.24 -6.23
N GLY A 183 -12.61 -6.05 -7.53
CA GLY A 183 -13.56 -5.49 -8.48
C GLY A 183 -14.72 -6.41 -8.86
N TYR A 184 -14.79 -7.62 -8.29
CA TYR A 184 -15.85 -8.57 -8.59
C TYR A 184 -17.17 -8.14 -7.94
N SER A 185 -18.26 -8.29 -8.69
CA SER A 185 -19.61 -8.05 -8.17
C SER A 185 -19.95 -9.04 -7.05
N ARG A 186 -20.84 -8.68 -6.13
CA ARG A 186 -21.17 -9.55 -4.97
C ARG A 186 -21.48 -11.02 -5.36
N PRO A 187 -22.27 -11.31 -6.41
CA PRO A 187 -22.51 -12.68 -6.89
C PRO A 187 -21.25 -13.49 -7.25
N ASP A 188 -20.14 -12.83 -7.56
CA ASP A 188 -18.89 -13.46 -7.96
C ASP A 188 -17.86 -13.53 -6.81
N ARG A 189 -18.18 -12.94 -5.65
CA ARG A 189 -17.31 -12.95 -4.46
C ARG A 189 -17.51 -14.23 -3.64
N THR A 190 -16.89 -15.32 -4.09
CA THR A 190 -16.84 -16.59 -3.35
C THR A 190 -15.42 -17.14 -3.31
N VAL A 191 -14.96 -17.54 -2.11
CA VAL A 191 -13.78 -18.39 -1.95
C VAL A 191 -14.24 -19.85 -2.01
N PHE A 192 -13.76 -20.59 -3.01
CA PHE A 192 -14.09 -21.99 -3.19
C PHE A 192 -12.98 -22.90 -2.71
N ILE A 193 -13.35 -24.02 -2.09
CA ILE A 193 -12.42 -25.02 -1.56
C ILE A 193 -12.88 -26.40 -2.03
N THR A 194 -12.00 -27.20 -2.61
CA THR A 194 -12.29 -28.59 -2.98
C THR A 194 -11.89 -29.56 -1.87
N SER A 195 -12.33 -30.82 -1.98
CA SER A 195 -11.97 -31.85 -1.00
C SER A 195 -10.46 -32.16 -0.95
N SER A 196 -9.72 -31.92 -2.04
CA SER A 196 -8.26 -32.15 -2.06
C SER A 196 -7.50 -31.19 -1.14
N ALA A 197 -8.11 -30.05 -0.78
CA ALA A 197 -7.54 -29.09 0.18
C ALA A 197 -7.23 -29.72 1.55
N PHE A 198 -8.04 -30.69 1.98
CA PHE A 198 -7.94 -31.32 3.29
C PHE A 198 -6.90 -32.45 3.34
N SER A 199 -6.42 -32.91 2.18
CA SER A 199 -5.37 -33.92 2.05
C SER A 199 -4.08 -33.39 1.41
N SER A 200 -4.00 -32.08 1.18
CA SER A 200 -2.85 -31.42 0.60
C SER A 200 -1.65 -31.42 1.55
N SER A 201 -0.44 -31.42 0.99
CA SER A 201 0.79 -31.18 1.75
C SER A 201 0.94 -29.71 2.17
N TRP A 202 0.27 -28.77 1.47
CA TRP A 202 0.21 -27.37 1.87
C TRP A 202 -0.90 -27.19 2.92
N PRO A 203 -0.59 -26.74 4.16
CA PRO A 203 -1.58 -26.61 5.21
C PRO A 203 -2.74 -25.69 4.80
N LEU A 204 -3.96 -26.08 5.16
CA LEU A 204 -5.20 -25.36 4.80
C LEU A 204 -5.14 -23.87 5.17
N ALA A 205 -4.55 -23.51 6.31
CA ALA A 205 -4.39 -22.12 6.73
C ALA A 205 -3.43 -21.33 5.82
N GLY A 206 -2.32 -21.92 5.36
CA GLY A 206 -1.39 -21.28 4.44
C GLY A 206 -2.02 -21.07 3.06
N MET A 207 -2.72 -22.08 2.56
CA MET A 207 -3.47 -21.97 1.30
C MET A 207 -4.58 -20.92 1.39
N LEU A 208 -5.36 -20.88 2.46
CA LEU A 208 -6.39 -19.83 2.60
C LEU A 208 -5.78 -18.45 2.84
N MET A 209 -4.57 -18.35 3.41
CA MET A 209 -3.82 -17.10 3.49
C MET A 209 -3.43 -16.58 2.10
N HIS A 210 -3.01 -17.48 1.20
CA HIS A 210 -2.80 -17.19 -0.22
C HIS A 210 -4.09 -16.70 -0.90
N GLU A 211 -5.19 -17.45 -0.75
CA GLU A 211 -6.48 -17.06 -1.34
C GLU A 211 -6.98 -15.71 -0.83
N LEU A 212 -6.79 -15.40 0.45
CA LEU A 212 -7.11 -14.09 0.99
C LEU A 212 -6.23 -12.99 0.41
N GLY A 213 -4.99 -13.27 0.01
CA GLY A 213 -4.15 -12.33 -0.76
C GLY A 213 -4.80 -11.91 -2.08
N HIS A 214 -5.40 -12.85 -2.83
CA HIS A 214 -6.19 -12.51 -4.02
C HIS A 214 -7.41 -11.64 -3.69
N THR A 215 -8.10 -11.89 -2.58
CA THR A 215 -9.21 -11.01 -2.14
C THR A 215 -8.75 -9.60 -1.77
N LEU A 216 -7.44 -9.39 -1.57
CA LEU A 216 -6.81 -8.09 -1.37
C LEU A 216 -6.24 -7.49 -2.66
N GLY A 217 -6.37 -8.20 -3.80
CA GLY A 217 -5.92 -7.74 -5.11
C GLY A 217 -4.55 -8.29 -5.54
N LEU A 218 -3.93 -9.18 -4.76
CA LEU A 218 -2.64 -9.74 -5.11
C LEU A 218 -2.77 -10.82 -6.20
N ARG A 219 -1.74 -11.00 -7.00
CA ARG A 219 -1.59 -12.10 -7.98
C ARG A 219 -0.40 -12.97 -7.59
N HIS A 220 -0.25 -14.08 -8.31
CA HIS A 220 0.81 -15.04 -8.04
C HIS A 220 2.19 -14.49 -8.30
N GLU A 221 3.13 -14.81 -7.41
CA GLU A 221 4.48 -14.26 -7.47
C GLU A 221 5.35 -14.94 -8.56
N PHE A 222 4.99 -16.15 -8.98
CA PHE A 222 5.64 -16.83 -10.11
C PHE A 222 5.43 -16.12 -11.46
N LEU A 223 4.47 -15.20 -11.59
CA LEU A 223 4.33 -14.33 -12.77
C LEU A 223 5.63 -13.57 -13.09
N ARG A 224 6.39 -13.26 -12.05
CA ARG A 224 7.63 -12.49 -12.13
C ARG A 224 8.85 -13.32 -12.50
N SER A 225 8.82 -14.61 -12.15
CA SER A 225 9.89 -15.54 -12.51
C SER A 225 9.65 -16.20 -13.87
N GLY A 226 8.44 -16.07 -14.43
CA GLY A 226 8.05 -16.76 -15.67
C GLY A 226 7.94 -18.28 -15.50
N MET A 227 7.99 -18.78 -14.26
CA MET A 227 7.93 -20.21 -13.96
C MET A 227 6.49 -20.69 -13.78
N CYS A 228 6.32 -21.98 -13.47
CA CYS A 228 5.01 -22.55 -13.17
C CYS A 228 4.02 -22.34 -14.33
N TYR A 229 2.86 -21.77 -14.01
CA TYR A 229 1.79 -21.43 -14.93
C TYR A 229 1.78 -19.95 -15.33
N ALA A 230 2.90 -19.22 -15.20
CA ALA A 230 2.96 -17.78 -15.48
C ALA A 230 2.45 -17.40 -16.87
N SER A 231 2.70 -18.24 -17.90
CA SER A 231 2.21 -18.01 -19.26
C SER A 231 0.69 -18.11 -19.41
N ASN A 232 0.02 -18.75 -18.45
CA ASN A 232 -1.43 -18.98 -18.47
C ASN A 232 -2.18 -17.84 -17.77
N GLU A 233 -1.47 -16.94 -17.11
CA GLU A 233 -2.08 -15.84 -16.38
C GLU A 233 -2.11 -14.53 -17.14
N PRO A 234 -3.16 -13.72 -16.93
CA PRO A 234 -3.25 -12.39 -17.49
C PRO A 234 -2.05 -11.51 -17.10
N GLN A 235 -1.45 -10.85 -18.08
CA GLN A 235 -0.25 -10.00 -17.91
C GLN A 235 -0.59 -8.56 -17.46
N ASN A 236 -1.86 -8.27 -17.16
CA ASN A 236 -2.30 -7.00 -16.58
C ASN A 236 -2.03 -6.98 -15.09
N TRP A 237 -0.76 -6.84 -14.76
CA TRP A 237 -0.28 -6.66 -13.42
C TRP A 237 0.83 -5.63 -13.41
N ARG A 238 0.99 -4.96 -12.27
CA ARG A 238 2.22 -4.26 -11.91
C ARG A 238 2.73 -4.90 -10.63
N GLY A 239 3.80 -4.38 -10.05
CA GLY A 239 3.84 -4.58 -8.62
C GLY A 239 4.38 -3.57 -7.64
N VAL A 240 4.39 -4.04 -6.38
CA VAL A 240 4.59 -3.32 -5.13
C VAL A 240 5.82 -3.70 -4.20
N THR A 241 6.44 -4.90 -4.17
CA THR A 241 7.78 -5.29 -3.62
C THR A 241 8.69 -6.16 -4.54
N PRO A 242 9.97 -6.46 -4.25
CA PRO A 242 10.81 -7.34 -5.09
C PRO A 242 10.39 -8.80 -5.07
N TYR A 243 10.97 -9.61 -5.96
CA TYR A 243 10.60 -11.03 -6.08
C TYR A 243 11.02 -11.75 -4.82
N ASP A 244 10.06 -12.41 -4.21
CA ASP A 244 10.24 -13.19 -2.99
C ASP A 244 9.79 -14.62 -3.23
N SER A 245 10.75 -15.54 -3.31
CA SER A 245 10.46 -16.97 -3.46
C SER A 245 9.76 -17.57 -2.23
N GLY A 246 9.79 -16.90 -1.08
CA GLY A 246 9.09 -17.30 0.13
C GLY A 246 7.70 -16.70 0.28
N SER A 247 7.30 -15.75 -0.57
CA SER A 247 6.00 -15.07 -0.50
C SER A 247 4.86 -16.07 -0.42
N ILE A 248 3.84 -15.77 0.40
CA ILE A 248 2.63 -16.59 0.46
C ILE A 248 1.91 -16.63 -0.89
N MET A 249 2.13 -15.63 -1.75
CA MET A 249 1.57 -15.54 -3.10
C MET A 249 2.37 -16.36 -4.13
N ASN A 250 3.47 -17.00 -3.73
CA ASN A 250 4.13 -18.01 -4.54
C ASN A 250 3.61 -19.40 -4.20
N TYR A 251 3.46 -20.25 -5.21
CA TYR A 251 3.13 -21.65 -4.95
C TYR A 251 4.29 -22.33 -4.24
N PRO A 252 4.04 -23.21 -3.25
CA PRO A 252 5.07 -23.77 -2.37
C PRO A 252 5.98 -24.80 -3.06
N TYR A 253 5.93 -24.91 -4.39
CA TYR A 253 6.61 -25.92 -5.17
C TYR A 253 7.88 -25.36 -5.82
N PRO A 254 9.01 -26.09 -5.79
CA PRO A 254 10.26 -25.65 -6.40
C PRO A 254 10.15 -25.32 -7.90
N GLU A 255 9.32 -26.05 -8.64
CA GLU A 255 9.02 -25.80 -10.07
C GLU A 255 8.31 -24.47 -10.33
N CYS A 256 7.73 -23.87 -9.28
CA CYS A 256 7.14 -22.54 -9.31
C CYS A 256 8.07 -21.47 -8.73
N GLY A 257 9.29 -21.86 -8.34
CA GLY A 257 10.25 -20.97 -7.70
C GLY A 257 9.96 -20.69 -6.24
N GLY A 258 9.00 -21.40 -5.65
CA GLY A 258 8.62 -21.23 -4.26
C GLY A 258 9.51 -22.05 -3.33
N THR A 259 9.78 -21.50 -2.14
CA THR A 259 10.53 -22.19 -1.08
C THR A 259 9.63 -22.84 -0.02
N GLY A 260 8.31 -22.84 -0.23
CA GLY A 260 7.36 -23.53 0.64
C GLY A 260 6.80 -22.70 1.80
N GLY A 261 6.52 -21.42 1.58
CA GLY A 261 5.99 -20.51 2.61
C GLY A 261 4.60 -20.92 3.12
N ASN A 262 4.42 -20.90 4.44
CA ASN A 262 3.13 -21.13 5.13
C ASN A 262 2.66 -19.92 5.95
N SER A 263 3.34 -18.79 5.78
CA SER A 263 3.15 -17.56 6.54
C SER A 263 3.53 -16.38 5.66
N LEU A 264 2.95 -15.21 5.95
CA LEU A 264 3.34 -13.96 5.29
C LEU A 264 4.83 -13.69 5.47
N THR A 265 5.50 -13.33 4.38
CA THR A 265 6.85 -12.77 4.43
C THR A 265 6.79 -11.26 4.67
N GLN A 266 7.96 -10.66 4.88
CA GLN A 266 8.08 -9.20 4.97
C GLN A 266 7.57 -8.53 3.67
N SER A 267 7.86 -9.13 2.52
CA SER A 267 7.42 -8.64 1.19
C SER A 267 5.90 -8.62 1.08
N ASP A 268 5.21 -9.66 1.55
CA ASP A 268 3.74 -9.72 1.55
C ASP A 268 3.14 -8.56 2.39
N VAL A 269 3.70 -8.32 3.58
CA VAL A 269 3.26 -7.24 4.47
C VAL A 269 3.59 -5.86 3.87
N GLU A 270 4.80 -5.65 3.37
CA GLU A 270 5.21 -4.41 2.72
C GLU A 270 4.33 -4.08 1.51
N GLY A 271 4.07 -5.08 0.68
CA GLY A 271 3.25 -4.94 -0.52
C GLY A 271 1.83 -4.49 -0.19
N VAL A 272 1.16 -5.20 0.72
CA VAL A 272 -0.20 -4.86 1.12
C VAL A 272 -0.26 -3.56 1.93
N SER A 273 0.81 -3.21 2.66
CA SER A 273 0.89 -1.94 3.38
C SER A 273 0.92 -0.73 2.45
N GLN A 274 1.50 -0.86 1.26
CA GLN A 274 1.47 0.21 0.26
C GLN A 274 0.08 0.36 -0.37
N LEU A 275 -0.71 -0.72 -0.43
CA LEU A 275 -2.07 -0.69 -0.98
C LEU A 275 -3.11 -0.17 0.03
N TYR A 276 -3.02 -0.58 1.29
CA TYR A 276 -4.05 -0.33 2.30
C TYR A 276 -3.57 0.36 3.58
N GLY A 277 -2.26 0.47 3.77
CA GLY A 277 -1.64 0.96 5.01
C GLY A 277 -1.37 -0.15 6.04
N SER A 278 -0.57 0.18 7.04
CA SER A 278 -0.16 -0.75 8.12
C SER A 278 -0.60 -0.29 9.50
N ARG A 279 -0.77 -1.24 10.42
CA ARG A 279 -0.94 -1.03 11.86
C ARG A 279 0.39 -1.05 12.62
N VAL A 280 1.45 -1.67 12.06
CA VAL A 280 2.62 -2.14 12.84
C VAL A 280 3.98 -1.74 12.25
N LEU A 281 4.10 -1.31 11.00
CA LEU A 281 5.39 -0.91 10.42
C LEU A 281 5.98 0.39 10.99
N ALA A 282 5.39 0.92 12.08
CA ALA A 282 5.92 2.01 12.90
C ALA A 282 7.20 1.66 13.68
N ARG A 283 7.74 0.43 13.58
CA ARG A 283 9.05 0.09 14.17
C ARG A 283 9.90 -0.68 13.16
N PRO A 284 10.70 0.04 12.35
CA PRO A 284 11.76 -0.58 11.57
C PRO A 284 12.61 -1.46 12.48
N VAL A 285 13.02 -2.64 12.01
CA VAL A 285 13.98 -3.43 12.78
C VAL A 285 15.30 -2.65 12.76
N THR A 286 15.78 -2.25 13.94
CA THR A 286 16.99 -1.45 14.10
C THR A 286 18.16 -2.15 13.42
N ALA A 287 18.95 -1.39 12.65
CA ALA A 287 20.14 -1.92 12.02
C ALA A 287 21.13 -2.47 13.05
N THR A 288 21.71 -3.64 12.76
CA THR A 288 22.73 -4.28 13.59
C THR A 288 24.12 -4.04 12.98
N GLY A 289 25.00 -3.34 13.70
CA GLY A 289 26.35 -3.04 13.25
C GLY A 289 26.61 -1.53 13.10
N CYS A 290 27.77 -1.18 12.55
CA CYS A 290 28.10 0.21 12.25
C CYS A 290 27.90 0.50 10.75
N GLY A 291 27.39 1.70 10.46
CA GLY A 291 27.44 2.32 9.14
C GLY A 291 26.68 1.61 8.03
N GLN A 292 25.83 0.63 8.33
CA GLN A 292 25.12 -0.17 7.33
C GLN A 292 23.67 -0.41 7.78
N ILE A 293 22.70 -0.07 6.93
CA ILE A 293 21.30 -0.47 7.06
C ILE A 293 20.98 -1.34 5.84
N PRO A 294 20.77 -2.65 5.99
CA PRO A 294 20.35 -3.50 4.88
C PRO A 294 18.86 -3.28 4.58
N ALA A 295 18.45 -3.56 3.34
CA ALA A 295 17.04 -3.57 2.96
C ALA A 295 16.21 -4.47 3.91
N GLY A 296 14.98 -4.06 4.22
CA GLY A 296 14.13 -4.64 5.25
C GLY A 296 14.37 -4.11 6.68
N LYS A 297 15.27 -3.13 6.87
CA LYS A 297 15.58 -2.49 8.17
C LYS A 297 15.31 -0.99 8.12
N GLY A 298 15.50 -0.31 9.24
CA GLY A 298 15.44 1.15 9.25
C GLY A 298 15.68 1.72 10.63
N LEU A 299 15.13 2.91 10.87
CA LEU A 299 15.26 3.64 12.14
C LEU A 299 13.89 4.13 12.62
N GLY A 300 13.55 3.80 13.85
CA GLY A 300 12.47 4.44 14.59
C GLY A 300 12.84 5.85 15.05
N VAL A 301 11.84 6.61 15.51
CA VAL A 301 12.06 7.95 16.05
C VAL A 301 13.03 7.88 17.24
N GLY A 302 14.06 8.72 17.20
CA GLY A 302 15.14 8.78 18.20
C GLY A 302 16.26 7.78 17.97
N GLU A 303 16.13 6.87 17.01
CA GLU A 303 17.20 5.93 16.66
C GLU A 303 18.23 6.56 15.71
N MET A 304 19.45 6.07 15.81
CA MET A 304 20.58 6.52 15.01
C MET A 304 21.54 5.38 14.70
N ILE A 305 22.26 5.51 13.59
CA ILE A 305 23.37 4.63 13.22
C ILE A 305 24.63 5.45 12.96
N TYR A 306 25.73 5.06 13.58
CA TYR A 306 27.04 5.70 13.40
C TYR A 306 27.78 5.12 12.21
N SER A 307 28.57 5.93 11.51
CA SER A 307 29.70 5.47 10.72
C SER A 307 30.62 4.60 11.58
N CYS A 308 31.41 3.74 10.94
CA CYS A 308 32.23 2.79 11.70
C CYS A 308 33.35 3.44 12.52
N ASP A 309 33.83 4.61 12.09
CA ASP A 309 34.75 5.44 12.88
C ASP A 309 34.05 6.34 13.93
N ARG A 310 32.71 6.34 13.95
CA ARG A 310 31.84 7.13 14.84
C ARG A 310 31.92 8.65 14.69
N TRP A 311 32.54 9.14 13.62
CA TRP A 311 32.60 10.58 13.36
C TRP A 311 31.38 11.13 12.64
N HIS A 312 30.52 10.26 12.13
CA HIS A 312 29.26 10.63 11.51
C HIS A 312 28.14 9.73 12.04
N PHE A 313 26.91 10.25 12.11
CA PHE A 313 25.76 9.39 12.33
C PHE A 313 24.54 9.89 11.56
N LEU A 314 23.77 8.93 11.08
CA LEU A 314 22.45 9.16 10.49
C LEU A 314 21.42 8.91 11.59
N SER A 315 20.54 9.89 11.82
CA SER A 315 19.51 9.81 12.87
C SER A 315 18.14 10.12 12.31
N PHE A 316 17.14 9.38 12.77
CA PHE A 316 15.74 9.69 12.52
C PHE A 316 15.18 10.41 13.75
N ARG A 317 15.13 11.73 13.67
CA ARG A 317 14.85 12.63 14.80
C ARG A 317 13.37 12.68 15.14
N GLU A 318 13.07 13.28 16.28
CA GLU A 318 11.71 13.69 16.66
C GLU A 318 11.10 14.55 15.54
N PHE A 319 9.80 14.37 15.28
CA PHE A 319 9.08 14.90 14.10
C PHE A 319 9.47 14.28 12.75
N GLY A 320 10.28 13.21 12.74
CA GLY A 320 10.45 12.34 11.57
C GLY A 320 11.29 12.91 10.45
N VAL A 321 12.32 13.66 10.83
CA VAL A 321 13.35 14.17 9.93
C VAL A 321 14.55 13.23 9.97
N LEU A 322 15.07 12.87 8.78
CA LEU A 322 16.32 12.15 8.64
C LEU A 322 17.47 13.15 8.53
N GLU A 323 18.45 13.05 9.42
CA GLU A 323 19.61 13.95 9.47
C GLU A 323 20.92 13.18 9.50
N LEU A 324 21.88 13.64 8.71
CA LEU A 324 23.28 13.26 8.82
C LEU A 324 24.01 14.30 9.66
N THR A 325 24.67 13.85 10.72
CA THR A 325 25.40 14.72 11.65
C THR A 325 26.86 14.32 11.72
N LYS A 326 27.74 15.32 11.57
CA LYS A 326 29.18 15.23 11.82
C LYS A 326 29.47 15.51 13.30
N VAL A 327 30.35 14.70 13.86
CA VAL A 327 30.88 14.82 15.22
C VAL A 327 32.33 15.29 15.13
N THR A 328 32.64 16.43 15.76
CA THR A 328 34.02 16.97 15.79
C THR A 328 34.50 17.05 17.24
N PRO A 329 35.63 16.42 17.59
CA PRO A 329 36.20 16.54 18.94
C PRO A 329 36.78 17.93 19.16
N THR A 330 36.62 18.43 20.37
CA THR A 330 37.14 19.71 20.84
C THR A 330 37.85 19.51 22.18
N PRO A 331 38.70 20.43 22.64
CA PRO A 331 39.33 20.33 23.96
C PRO A 331 38.33 20.20 25.12
N SER A 332 37.09 20.65 24.95
CA SER A 332 36.02 20.63 25.95
C SER A 332 34.94 19.55 25.71
N GLY A 333 35.11 18.64 24.75
CA GLY A 333 34.11 17.61 24.42
C GLY A 333 33.91 17.43 22.92
N TYR A 334 32.66 17.43 22.46
CA TYR A 334 32.32 17.27 21.04
C TYR A 334 31.37 18.37 20.56
N THR A 335 31.50 18.75 19.29
CA THR A 335 30.51 19.57 18.59
C THR A 335 29.80 18.73 17.54
N TYR A 336 28.53 19.04 17.31
CA TYR A 336 27.65 18.33 16.38
C TYR A 336 27.18 19.29 15.30
N GLN A 337 27.36 18.92 14.04
CA GLN A 337 26.94 19.72 12.89
C GLN A 337 26.10 18.87 11.96
N VAL A 338 24.87 19.29 11.69
CA VAL A 338 24.03 18.68 10.66
C VAL A 338 24.59 19.05 9.29
N THR A 339 25.02 18.05 8.51
CA THR A 339 25.59 18.23 7.17
C THR A 339 24.55 17.99 6.08
N TRP A 340 23.50 17.22 6.37
CA TRP A 340 22.39 16.98 5.46
C TRP A 340 21.10 16.66 6.23
N SER A 341 19.93 17.04 5.67
CA SER A 341 18.63 16.83 6.30
C SER A 341 17.49 16.71 5.28
N THR A 342 16.49 15.87 5.57
CA THR A 342 15.23 15.81 4.81
C THR A 342 14.19 16.84 5.22
N ALA A 343 14.47 17.70 6.22
CA ALA A 343 13.48 18.61 6.81
C ALA A 343 12.79 19.52 5.78
N ALA A 344 13.55 20.00 4.79
CA ALA A 344 13.01 20.83 3.71
C ALA A 344 12.08 20.04 2.77
N SER A 345 12.31 18.74 2.63
CA SER A 345 11.58 17.86 1.71
C SER A 345 10.34 17.22 2.32
N THR A 346 10.26 17.10 3.66
CA THR A 346 9.07 16.54 4.34
C THR A 346 7.97 17.57 4.59
N GLY A 347 8.17 18.84 4.19
CA GLY A 347 7.13 19.89 4.28
C GLY A 347 6.63 20.18 5.70
N GLY A 348 7.42 19.84 6.73
CA GLY A 348 7.01 19.97 8.14
C GLY A 348 6.02 18.89 8.62
N GLN A 349 5.70 17.89 7.80
CA GLN A 349 4.88 16.75 8.23
C GLN A 349 5.69 15.80 9.11
N ALA A 350 5.06 15.30 10.17
CA ALA A 350 5.71 14.37 11.09
C ALA A 350 5.91 13.00 10.43
N GLY A 351 7.17 12.61 10.22
CA GLY A 351 7.51 11.24 9.88
C GLY A 351 7.48 10.33 11.12
N TYR A 352 7.00 9.11 10.95
CA TYR A 352 6.80 8.13 12.02
C TYR A 352 7.78 6.96 11.94
N GLY A 353 8.38 6.72 10.77
CA GLY A 353 9.44 5.72 10.64
C GLY A 353 10.24 5.92 9.36
N LEU A 354 11.55 5.68 9.46
CA LEU A 354 12.43 5.49 8.31
C LEU A 354 12.51 4.00 8.01
N TYR A 355 12.14 3.60 6.81
CA TYR A 355 12.21 2.21 6.39
C TYR A 355 12.97 2.08 5.08
N PHE A 356 14.02 1.26 5.11
CA PHE A 356 14.70 0.86 3.90
C PHE A 356 13.99 -0.39 3.38
N GLN A 357 13.08 -0.18 2.43
CA GLN A 357 12.21 -1.20 1.88
C GLN A 357 13.02 -2.36 1.27
N THR A 358 12.41 -3.54 1.17
CA THR A 358 13.08 -4.71 0.58
C THR A 358 13.49 -4.48 -0.88
N ASP A 359 12.82 -3.56 -1.58
CA ASP A 359 13.15 -3.11 -2.94
C ASP A 359 14.32 -2.17 -3.07
N GLY A 360 14.98 -1.82 -1.97
CA GLY A 360 16.11 -0.92 -1.99
C GLY A 360 15.71 0.55 -2.08
N ASN A 361 14.44 0.92 -1.88
CA ASN A 361 14.03 2.30 -1.68
C ASN A 361 14.04 2.67 -0.20
N LEU A 362 14.73 3.75 0.17
CA LEU A 362 14.69 4.28 1.53
C LEU A 362 13.56 5.28 1.62
N VAL A 363 12.61 5.07 2.54
CA VAL A 363 11.38 5.85 2.64
C VAL A 363 11.15 6.33 4.06
N ILE A 364 10.74 7.58 4.21
CA ILE A 364 10.15 8.10 5.44
C ILE A 364 8.64 7.99 5.28
N TYR A 365 7.98 7.37 6.25
CA TYR A 365 6.53 7.19 6.25
C TYR A 365 5.82 8.06 7.27
N THR A 366 4.58 8.44 6.96
CA THR A 366 3.61 8.89 7.96
C THR A 366 3.20 7.74 8.89
N GLY A 367 2.48 8.05 9.98
CA GLY A 367 1.90 7.03 10.87
C GLY A 367 0.82 6.17 10.22
N LEU A 368 0.28 6.60 9.06
CA LEU A 368 -0.62 5.83 8.20
C LEU A 368 0.12 5.14 7.05
N MET A 369 1.45 5.15 7.05
CA MET A 369 2.29 4.50 6.05
C MET A 369 2.19 5.05 4.62
N ARG A 370 1.84 6.33 4.50
CA ARG A 370 2.05 7.08 3.26
C ARG A 370 3.49 7.57 3.16
N PRO A 371 4.17 7.43 2.01
CA PRO A 371 5.52 7.95 1.85
C PRO A 371 5.51 9.48 1.94
N LEU A 372 6.35 10.03 2.82
CA LEU A 372 6.61 11.47 2.95
C LEU A 372 7.81 11.91 2.11
N TRP A 373 8.80 11.02 2.04
CA TRP A 373 10.05 11.26 1.33
C TRP A 373 10.67 9.92 0.99
N HIS A 374 11.40 9.83 -0.12
CA HIS A 374 12.15 8.64 -0.46
C HIS A 374 13.36 8.91 -1.37
N THR A 375 14.24 7.93 -1.50
CA THR A 375 15.48 8.03 -2.29
C THR A 375 15.31 7.74 -3.79
N TYR A 376 14.15 7.21 -4.20
CA TYR A 376 13.87 6.82 -5.59
C TYR A 376 14.80 5.71 -6.09
N THR A 377 15.18 4.79 -5.21
CA THR A 377 16.12 3.70 -5.51
C THR A 377 15.44 2.32 -5.56
N GLY A 378 14.10 2.30 -5.64
CA GLY A 378 13.31 1.07 -5.71
C GLY A 378 13.61 0.21 -6.93
N GLY A 379 13.27 -1.07 -6.86
CA GLY A 379 13.57 -2.06 -7.90
C GLY A 379 15.00 -2.63 -7.82
N GLN A 380 15.72 -2.37 -6.72
CA GLN A 380 17.10 -2.79 -6.48
C GLN A 380 17.16 -3.68 -5.21
N PRO A 381 16.53 -4.88 -5.21
CA PRO A 381 16.52 -5.76 -4.05
C PRO A 381 17.92 -6.14 -3.59
N GLY A 382 18.13 -6.19 -2.27
CA GLY A 382 19.43 -6.47 -1.68
C GLY A 382 20.37 -5.25 -1.64
N SER A 383 19.87 -4.06 -1.99
CA SER A 383 20.61 -2.82 -1.77
C SER A 383 20.95 -2.60 -0.31
N THR A 384 22.03 -1.86 -0.07
CA THR A 384 22.50 -1.53 1.29
C THR A 384 22.73 -0.03 1.40
N LEU A 385 22.21 0.58 2.46
CA LEU A 385 22.52 1.97 2.82
C LEU A 385 23.78 1.97 3.69
N ALA A 386 24.73 2.82 3.34
CA ALA A 386 26.00 2.98 4.02
C ALA A 386 26.15 4.40 4.59
N VAL A 387 26.38 4.53 5.90
CA VAL A 387 26.88 5.77 6.52
C VAL A 387 28.39 5.67 6.57
N GLN A 388 29.04 6.42 5.69
CA GLN A 388 30.47 6.30 5.42
C GLN A 388 31.30 7.19 6.34
N ASN A 389 32.55 6.79 6.56
CA ASN A 389 33.50 7.51 7.41
C ASN A 389 33.88 8.89 6.82
N ASP A 390 33.71 9.07 5.52
CA ASP A 390 33.95 10.33 4.83
C ASP A 390 32.80 11.34 4.99
N GLY A 391 31.75 11.01 5.74
CA GLY A 391 30.61 11.90 5.95
C GLY A 391 29.59 11.88 4.83
N ASN A 392 29.60 10.86 3.98
CA ASN A 392 28.54 10.60 3.00
C ASN A 392 27.57 9.53 3.49
N VAL A 393 26.30 9.61 3.08
CA VAL A 393 25.38 8.47 3.12
C VAL A 393 25.11 8.04 1.70
N VAL A 394 25.31 6.75 1.41
CA VAL A 394 25.22 6.19 0.05
C VAL A 394 24.36 4.95 0.07
N ILE A 395 23.44 4.82 -0.89
CA ILE A 395 22.76 3.56 -1.17
C ILE A 395 23.54 2.85 -2.29
N TYR A 396 23.96 1.63 -2.03
CA TYR A 396 24.61 0.77 -3.00
C TYR A 396 23.67 -0.33 -3.49
N SER A 397 23.69 -0.58 -4.79
CA SER A 397 23.11 -1.79 -5.37
C SER A 397 23.81 -3.04 -4.84
N PRO A 398 23.23 -4.24 -5.01
CA PRO A 398 23.89 -5.51 -4.65
C PRO A 398 25.24 -5.71 -5.34
N GLN A 399 25.46 -5.09 -6.50
CA GLN A 399 26.70 -5.13 -7.27
C GLN A 399 27.70 -4.04 -6.84
N GLY A 400 27.41 -3.29 -5.78
CA GLY A 400 28.27 -2.23 -5.24
C GLY A 400 28.22 -0.92 -6.02
N GLN A 401 27.24 -0.71 -6.91
CA GLN A 401 27.09 0.55 -7.64
C GLN A 401 26.36 1.58 -6.78
N PRO A 402 26.83 2.84 -6.67
CA PRO A 402 26.12 3.86 -5.93
C PRO A 402 24.84 4.27 -6.70
N LEU A 403 23.69 4.12 -6.05
CA LEU A 403 22.36 4.45 -6.59
C LEU A 403 21.89 5.83 -6.17
N TRP A 404 22.22 6.23 -4.94
CA TRP A 404 21.87 7.53 -4.36
C TRP A 404 22.90 7.93 -3.31
N ASN A 405 23.12 9.22 -3.11
CA ASN A 405 23.93 9.72 -1.99
C ASN A 405 23.53 11.12 -1.54
N THR A 406 23.95 11.51 -0.32
CA THR A 406 23.70 12.85 0.24
C THR A 406 24.56 13.95 -0.37
N GLY A 407 25.64 13.59 -1.09
CA GLY A 407 26.56 14.55 -1.71
C GLY A 407 27.46 15.27 -0.72
N THR A 408 27.67 14.70 0.48
CA THR A 408 28.38 15.33 1.60
C THR A 408 29.75 14.73 1.88
N GLY A 409 30.27 13.88 0.99
CA GLY A 409 31.59 13.28 1.14
C GLY A 409 32.70 14.33 1.29
N GLY A 410 33.52 14.17 2.33
CA GLY A 410 34.62 15.07 2.67
C GLY A 410 34.23 16.29 3.51
N GLN A 411 32.97 16.42 3.94
CA GLN A 411 32.50 17.54 4.76
C GLN A 411 32.82 17.40 6.25
#